data_AF-A0A957VEI0-F1
#
_entry.id   AF-A0A957VEI0-F1
#
_cell.length_a   1.000
_cell.length_b   1.000
_cell.length_c   1.000
_cell.angle_alpha   90.00
_cell.angle_beta   90.00
_cell.angle_gamma   90.00
#
_symmetry.space_group_name_H-M   'P 1'
#
loop_
_entity.id
_entity.type
_entity.pdbx_description
1 polymer ?
#
loop_
_entity_poly.entity_id
_entity_poly.type
_entity_poly.pdbx_seq_one_letter_code
_entity_poly.pdbx_strand_id
1 'polypeptide(L)'
;AIRHGRQVGGLTHRLERKVKELETLHQTSHDISSQASLREMYQEILDIGLRLTAGKYGSFELYDKTENMLFIEALAGRRAERADLFKPLAVDEQSVVGRVASRRESLLIRDLRQPEWREIYDPLPADREMRSELAVPLLGAGGNLEGVLNIESPLPGAFSEDDQHLLEAFATQAVVALQEMRLLDATQKFAEVLLKAEKDELLQLIIDQACDLINVSGGSIWTIVGSEVVLQQATPGFKRDRRASLEGSVTKQAIQQRRPVIINDIRKDDRFEGYSTIFEQEWLSAMVVPLLLPDREAKPLGSISLYATAPRDFSGWDKKLLVRLANHAAIAIQNYEAVAQLKRPMNLSPREQEVLNLLIAGLTNKEIAEALTVTINTAKKHVQGIYTKLNVDSRAAAVAKALGRE
;
A
#
# COMPACT_ATOMS: atom_id res chain seq x y z
N ALA A 1 9.68 -42.10 2.83
CA ALA A 1 10.42 -40.90 3.28
C ALA A 1 11.27 -40.27 2.16
N ILE A 2 12.31 -40.94 1.63
CA ILE A 2 13.27 -40.34 0.68
C ILE A 2 12.68 -40.01 -0.71
N ARG A 3 11.73 -40.82 -1.23
CA ARG A 3 11.03 -40.50 -2.50
C ARG A 3 10.07 -39.31 -2.37
N HIS A 4 9.31 -39.24 -1.28
CA HIS A 4 8.41 -38.10 -0.99
C HIS A 4 9.20 -36.79 -0.84
N GLY A 5 10.33 -36.77 -0.14
CA GLY A 5 11.16 -35.57 0.00
C GLY A 5 11.77 -35.06 -1.33
N ARG A 6 12.14 -35.96 -2.26
CA ARG A 6 12.61 -35.57 -3.60
C ARG A 6 11.50 -35.06 -4.51
N GLN A 7 10.29 -35.59 -4.37
CA GLN A 7 9.13 -35.19 -5.16
C GLN A 7 8.60 -33.82 -4.72
N VAL A 8 8.57 -33.56 -3.41
CA VAL A 8 8.27 -32.23 -2.84
C VAL A 8 9.33 -31.21 -3.25
N GLY A 9 10.63 -31.49 -3.07
CA GLY A 9 11.68 -30.54 -3.47
C GLY A 9 11.72 -30.21 -4.97
N GLY A 10 11.44 -31.20 -5.83
CA GLY A 10 11.32 -30.98 -7.28
C GLY A 10 10.04 -30.24 -7.70
N LEU A 11 8.99 -30.28 -6.86
CA LEU A 11 7.78 -29.49 -7.04
C LEU A 11 7.99 -28.05 -6.59
N THR A 12 8.55 -27.83 -5.40
CA THR A 12 8.87 -26.49 -4.87
C THR A 12 9.77 -25.74 -5.82
N HIS A 13 10.82 -26.39 -6.35
CA HIS A 13 11.75 -25.74 -7.29
C HIS A 13 11.12 -25.42 -8.66
N ARG A 14 10.13 -26.21 -9.11
CA ARG A 14 9.36 -25.90 -10.33
C ARG A 14 8.40 -24.74 -10.10
N LEU A 15 7.80 -24.67 -8.92
CA LEU A 15 6.89 -23.60 -8.50
C LEU A 15 7.64 -22.27 -8.35
N GLU A 16 8.78 -22.27 -7.65
CA GLU A 16 9.68 -21.13 -7.49
C GLU A 16 10.17 -20.58 -8.84
N ARG A 17 10.52 -21.48 -9.78
CA ARG A 17 10.94 -21.08 -11.12
C ARG A 17 9.81 -20.39 -11.88
N LYS A 18 8.57 -20.88 -11.76
CA LYS A 18 7.40 -20.30 -12.41
C LYS A 18 7.02 -18.94 -11.81
N VAL A 19 7.12 -18.78 -10.49
CA VAL A 19 6.96 -17.49 -9.81
C VAL A 19 8.02 -16.48 -10.28
N LYS A 20 9.28 -16.91 -10.39
CA LYS A 20 10.36 -16.04 -10.87
C LYS A 20 10.22 -15.65 -12.35
N GLU A 21 9.68 -16.56 -13.17
CA GLU A 21 9.33 -16.27 -14.57
C GLU A 21 8.21 -15.21 -14.65
N LEU A 22 7.21 -15.26 -13.77
CA LEU A 22 6.16 -14.24 -13.66
C LEU A 22 6.73 -12.85 -13.30
N GLU A 23 7.57 -12.79 -12.27
CA GLU A 23 8.23 -11.56 -11.85
C GLU A 23 9.07 -10.93 -12.98
N THR A 24 9.81 -11.77 -13.71
CA THR A 24 10.70 -11.32 -14.79
C THR A 24 9.93 -10.84 -16.02
N LEU A 25 8.90 -11.58 -16.43
CA LEU A 25 8.04 -11.17 -17.55
C LEU A 25 7.39 -9.83 -17.28
N HIS A 26 6.91 -9.62 -16.04
CA HIS A 26 6.27 -8.37 -15.67
C HIS A 26 7.26 -7.19 -15.62
N GLN A 27 8.45 -7.37 -15.04
CA GLN A 27 9.49 -6.33 -14.99
C GLN A 27 9.95 -5.87 -16.40
N THR A 28 9.75 -6.72 -17.43
CA THR A 28 10.14 -6.42 -18.82
C THR A 28 9.03 -5.72 -19.60
N SER A 29 7.77 -5.81 -19.17
CA SER A 29 6.60 -5.19 -19.82
C SER A 29 6.41 -3.75 -19.32
N HIS A 30 7.33 -2.87 -19.73
CA HIS A 30 7.52 -1.56 -19.12
C HIS A 30 6.59 -0.42 -19.59
N ASP A 31 5.53 -0.72 -20.37
CA ASP A 31 4.71 0.31 -21.05
C ASP A 31 3.18 0.13 -20.92
N ILE A 32 2.71 -0.81 -20.10
CA ILE A 32 1.28 -1.14 -19.99
C ILE A 32 0.74 -0.62 -18.65
N SER A 33 -0.43 0.04 -18.69
CA SER A 33 -1.14 0.51 -17.48
C SER A 33 -1.22 -0.58 -16.41
N SER A 34 -0.95 -0.20 -15.16
CA SER A 34 -1.07 -1.04 -13.95
C SER A 34 -2.21 -2.06 -13.96
N GLN A 35 -3.41 -1.66 -14.37
CA GLN A 35 -4.59 -2.54 -14.42
C GLN A 35 -4.48 -3.65 -15.47
N ALA A 36 -3.94 -3.35 -16.65
CA ALA A 36 -3.75 -4.36 -17.69
C ALA A 36 -2.71 -5.40 -17.26
N SER A 37 -1.69 -4.98 -16.49
CA SER A 37 -0.71 -5.92 -15.95
C SER A 37 -1.24 -6.86 -14.85
N LEU A 38 -2.17 -6.39 -14.01
CA LEU A 38 -2.83 -7.25 -13.01
C LEU A 38 -3.76 -8.26 -13.68
N ARG A 39 -4.49 -7.86 -14.71
CA ARG A 39 -5.37 -8.77 -15.46
C ARG A 39 -4.57 -9.85 -16.18
N GLU A 40 -3.43 -9.51 -16.78
CA GLU A 40 -2.49 -10.47 -17.36
C GLU A 40 -2.00 -11.47 -16.30
N MET A 41 -1.73 -11.01 -15.07
CA MET A 41 -1.33 -11.88 -13.98
C MET A 41 -2.43 -12.86 -13.56
N TYR A 42 -3.68 -12.41 -13.43
CA TYR A 42 -4.80 -13.31 -13.13
C TYR A 42 -4.96 -14.39 -14.21
N GLN A 43 -4.84 -14.00 -15.48
CA GLN A 43 -4.88 -14.94 -16.60
C GLN A 43 -3.71 -15.93 -16.56
N GLU A 44 -2.49 -15.48 -16.29
CA GLU A 44 -1.33 -16.38 -16.23
C GLU A 44 -1.41 -17.32 -15.03
N ILE A 45 -1.94 -16.87 -13.89
CA ILE A 45 -2.20 -17.75 -12.74
C ILE A 45 -3.18 -18.86 -13.12
N LEU A 46 -4.28 -18.50 -13.79
CA LEU A 46 -5.24 -19.47 -14.29
C LEU A 46 -4.59 -20.46 -15.28
N ASP A 47 -3.82 -19.95 -16.24
CA ASP A 47 -3.15 -20.77 -17.25
C ASP A 47 -2.12 -21.74 -16.64
N ILE A 48 -1.40 -21.33 -15.60
CA ILE A 48 -0.52 -22.23 -14.84
C ILE A 48 -1.35 -23.29 -14.12
N GLY A 49 -2.44 -22.91 -13.44
CA GLY A 49 -3.34 -23.84 -12.75
C GLY A 49 -3.87 -24.92 -13.69
N LEU A 50 -4.31 -24.54 -14.89
CA LEU A 50 -4.78 -25.46 -15.92
C LEU A 50 -3.67 -26.42 -16.39
N ARG A 51 -2.45 -25.92 -16.61
CA ARG A 51 -1.31 -26.77 -16.99
C ARG A 51 -0.93 -27.75 -15.89
N LEU A 52 -1.01 -27.35 -14.61
CA LEU A 52 -0.67 -28.21 -13.48
C LEU A 52 -1.62 -29.39 -13.33
N THR A 53 -2.91 -29.19 -13.62
CA THR A 53 -3.97 -30.20 -13.47
C THR A 53 -4.36 -30.86 -14.79
N ALA A 54 -3.69 -30.51 -15.89
CA ALA A 54 -4.09 -30.84 -17.26
C ALA A 54 -5.56 -30.43 -17.60
N GLY A 55 -6.09 -29.45 -16.88
CA GLY A 55 -7.38 -28.84 -17.13
C GLY A 55 -7.41 -28.01 -18.42
N LYS A 56 -8.63 -27.74 -18.91
CA LYS A 56 -8.85 -26.91 -20.11
C LYS A 56 -9.84 -25.78 -19.89
N TYR A 57 -10.69 -25.91 -18.89
CA TYR A 57 -11.71 -24.94 -18.53
C TYR A 57 -11.46 -24.49 -17.10
N GLY A 58 -11.63 -23.22 -16.82
CA GLY A 58 -11.45 -22.69 -15.48
C GLY A 58 -11.62 -21.20 -15.44
N SER A 59 -11.63 -20.67 -14.24
CA SER A 59 -11.80 -19.26 -13.94
C SER A 59 -10.96 -18.86 -12.73
N PHE A 60 -10.62 -17.58 -12.70
CA PHE A 60 -10.05 -16.93 -11.52
C PHE A 60 -11.08 -15.92 -11.02
N GLU A 61 -11.55 -16.12 -9.79
CA GLU A 61 -12.44 -15.18 -9.12
C GLU A 61 -11.66 -14.34 -8.10
N LEU A 62 -11.71 -13.02 -8.25
CA LEU A 62 -11.18 -12.09 -7.28
C LEU A 62 -12.22 -11.81 -6.18
N TYR A 63 -11.81 -11.86 -4.92
CA TYR A 63 -12.68 -11.53 -3.80
C TYR A 63 -12.66 -10.03 -3.49
N ASP A 64 -13.83 -9.40 -3.55
CA ASP A 64 -14.07 -8.05 -3.06
C ASP A 64 -14.54 -8.11 -1.59
N LYS A 65 -13.69 -7.65 -0.67
CA LYS A 65 -13.98 -7.65 0.78
C LYS A 65 -15.01 -6.58 1.20
N THR A 66 -15.30 -5.59 0.35
CA THR A 66 -16.24 -4.49 0.64
C THR A 66 -17.67 -4.93 0.34
N GLU A 67 -17.87 -5.50 -0.83
CA GLU A 67 -19.19 -6.02 -1.24
C GLU A 67 -19.43 -7.45 -0.71
N ASN A 68 -18.37 -8.12 -0.26
CA ASN A 68 -18.37 -9.54 0.10
C ASN A 68 -18.81 -10.44 -1.07
N MET A 69 -18.29 -10.14 -2.27
CA MET A 69 -18.63 -10.80 -3.53
C MET A 69 -17.36 -11.27 -4.26
N LEU A 70 -17.53 -12.22 -5.17
CA LEU A 70 -16.50 -12.75 -6.05
C LEU A 70 -16.75 -12.31 -7.50
N PHE A 71 -15.70 -11.85 -8.17
CA PHE A 71 -15.75 -11.36 -9.55
C PHE A 71 -14.81 -12.16 -10.43
N ILE A 72 -15.30 -12.66 -11.56
CA ILE A 72 -14.45 -13.39 -12.52
C ILE A 72 -13.53 -12.38 -13.22
N GLU A 73 -12.22 -12.52 -13.01
CA GLU A 73 -11.18 -11.66 -13.60
C GLU A 73 -10.37 -12.36 -14.70
N ALA A 74 -10.37 -13.70 -14.72
CA ALA A 74 -9.79 -14.47 -15.81
C ALA A 74 -10.64 -15.72 -16.12
N LEU A 75 -10.62 -16.14 -17.38
CA LEU A 75 -11.42 -17.26 -17.87
C LEU A 75 -10.68 -18.00 -18.98
N ALA A 76 -10.75 -19.33 -18.98
CA ALA A 76 -10.10 -20.17 -19.97
C ALA A 76 -11.03 -21.25 -20.52
N GLY A 77 -10.71 -21.71 -21.73
CA GLY A 77 -11.46 -22.78 -22.42
C GLY A 77 -12.81 -22.35 -22.99
N ARG A 78 -13.12 -21.05 -23.03
CA ARG A 78 -14.44 -20.53 -23.42
C ARG A 78 -14.32 -19.34 -24.37
N ARG A 79 -15.38 -19.11 -25.14
CA ARG A 79 -15.49 -17.95 -26.05
C ARG A 79 -16.05 -16.78 -25.27
N ALA A 80 -15.21 -15.78 -24.98
CA ALA A 80 -15.53 -14.59 -24.17
C ALA A 80 -16.46 -13.59 -24.88
N GLU A 81 -17.51 -14.06 -25.56
CA GLU A 81 -18.34 -13.21 -26.42
C GLU A 81 -19.48 -12.49 -25.69
N ARG A 82 -19.67 -12.67 -24.37
CA ARG A 82 -20.64 -11.88 -23.59
C ARG A 82 -20.13 -11.52 -22.19
N ALA A 83 -19.68 -10.28 -22.04
CA ALA A 83 -19.27 -9.69 -20.76
C ALA A 83 -20.46 -9.54 -19.77
N ASP A 84 -21.66 -9.51 -20.30
CA ASP A 84 -22.97 -9.36 -19.65
C ASP A 84 -23.47 -10.62 -18.91
N LEU A 85 -22.69 -11.71 -18.91
CA LEU A 85 -23.02 -12.96 -18.21
C LEU A 85 -22.30 -13.15 -16.86
N PHE A 86 -21.28 -12.35 -16.55
CA PHE A 86 -20.51 -12.51 -15.31
C PHE A 86 -21.14 -11.73 -14.17
N LYS A 87 -22.15 -12.34 -13.54
CA LYS A 87 -22.72 -11.81 -12.30
C LYS A 87 -21.73 -12.07 -11.15
N PRO A 88 -21.55 -11.11 -10.23
CA PRO A 88 -20.78 -11.34 -9.02
C PRO A 88 -21.40 -12.50 -8.23
N LEU A 89 -20.56 -13.39 -7.70
CA LEU A 89 -20.99 -14.52 -6.88
C LEU A 89 -20.93 -14.14 -5.40
N ALA A 90 -21.95 -14.49 -4.64
CA ALA A 90 -21.94 -14.29 -3.19
C ALA A 90 -20.97 -15.26 -2.52
N VAL A 91 -20.30 -14.81 -1.46
CA VAL A 91 -19.50 -15.69 -0.60
C VAL A 91 -20.44 -16.43 0.37
N ASP A 92 -21.08 -17.48 -0.11
CA ASP A 92 -22.07 -18.28 0.61
C ASP A 92 -22.02 -19.77 0.23
N GLU A 93 -23.08 -20.52 0.51
CA GLU A 93 -23.17 -21.97 0.24
C GLU A 93 -23.94 -22.30 -1.05
N GLN A 94 -24.34 -21.28 -1.83
CA GLN A 94 -25.23 -21.39 -3.00
C GLN A 94 -24.48 -21.59 -4.33
N SER A 95 -23.16 -21.52 -4.31
CA SER A 95 -22.31 -21.91 -5.44
C SER A 95 -21.10 -22.72 -4.99
N VAL A 96 -20.49 -23.52 -5.88
CA VAL A 96 -19.27 -24.28 -5.55
C VAL A 96 -18.13 -23.33 -5.18
N VAL A 97 -17.88 -22.32 -6.02
CA VAL A 97 -16.87 -21.28 -5.78
C VAL A 97 -17.18 -20.48 -4.51
N GLY A 98 -18.44 -20.08 -4.30
CA GLY A 98 -18.88 -19.40 -3.07
C GLY A 98 -18.64 -20.25 -1.82
N ARG A 99 -18.88 -21.56 -1.89
CA ARG A 99 -18.64 -22.51 -0.79
C ARG A 99 -17.16 -22.63 -0.46
N VAL A 100 -16.29 -22.70 -1.48
CA VAL A 100 -14.83 -22.67 -1.29
C VAL A 100 -14.40 -21.38 -0.59
N ALA A 101 -14.92 -20.24 -1.04
CA ALA A 101 -14.62 -18.94 -0.45
C ALA A 101 -15.11 -18.80 1.00
N SER A 102 -16.35 -19.23 1.29
CA SER A 102 -16.96 -19.09 2.62
C SER A 102 -16.30 -20.01 3.65
N ARG A 103 -16.00 -21.26 3.26
CA ARG A 103 -15.34 -22.25 4.14
C ARG A 103 -13.83 -22.10 4.20
N ARG A 104 -13.21 -21.48 3.19
CA ARG A 104 -11.74 -21.44 2.99
C ARG A 104 -11.15 -22.84 2.85
N GLU A 105 -11.90 -23.74 2.24
CA GLU A 105 -11.54 -25.15 2.04
C GLU A 105 -11.72 -25.50 0.56
N SER A 106 -10.77 -26.24 0.00
CA SER A 106 -10.84 -26.71 -1.38
C SER A 106 -11.94 -27.74 -1.58
N LEU A 107 -12.51 -27.78 -2.79
CA LEU A 107 -13.48 -28.79 -3.21
C LEU A 107 -12.97 -29.56 -4.42
N LEU A 108 -12.93 -30.88 -4.29
CA LEU A 108 -12.65 -31.83 -5.37
C LEU A 108 -13.93 -32.60 -5.71
N ILE A 109 -14.64 -32.15 -6.73
CA ILE A 109 -15.92 -32.73 -7.16
C ILE A 109 -15.69 -33.68 -8.32
N ARG A 110 -15.92 -34.98 -8.08
CA ARG A 110 -15.73 -36.03 -9.10
C ARG A 110 -16.87 -36.12 -10.11
N ASP A 111 -18.10 -35.77 -9.73
CA ASP A 111 -19.22 -35.68 -10.67
C ASP A 111 -20.23 -34.61 -10.26
N LEU A 112 -20.30 -33.51 -11.02
CA LEU A 112 -21.22 -32.38 -10.81
C LEU A 112 -22.70 -32.77 -10.93
N ARG A 113 -23.01 -33.94 -11.51
CA ARG A 113 -24.39 -34.44 -11.60
C ARG A 113 -24.92 -35.04 -10.30
N GLN A 114 -24.07 -35.26 -9.31
CA GLN A 114 -24.52 -35.73 -8.00
C GLN A 114 -25.47 -34.69 -7.39
N PRO A 115 -26.55 -35.11 -6.69
CA PRO A 115 -27.58 -34.20 -6.19
C PRO A 115 -27.02 -33.03 -5.36
N GLU A 116 -26.01 -33.31 -4.56
CA GLU A 116 -25.34 -32.35 -3.66
C GLU A 116 -24.68 -31.17 -4.39
N TRP A 117 -24.25 -31.38 -5.63
CA TRP A 117 -23.55 -30.36 -6.44
C TRP A 117 -24.48 -29.75 -7.49
N ARG A 118 -25.41 -30.55 -8.02
CA ARG A 118 -26.32 -30.13 -9.10
C ARG A 118 -27.17 -28.92 -8.74
N GLU A 119 -27.53 -28.76 -7.46
CA GLU A 119 -28.38 -27.65 -7.00
C GLU A 119 -27.63 -26.32 -6.87
N ILE A 120 -26.31 -26.37 -6.66
CA ILE A 120 -25.46 -25.19 -6.43
C ILE A 120 -24.50 -24.92 -7.59
N TYR A 121 -24.39 -25.85 -8.54
CA TYR A 121 -23.51 -25.67 -9.69
C TYR A 121 -24.13 -24.63 -10.64
N ASP A 122 -23.49 -23.47 -10.73
CA ASP A 122 -23.80 -22.45 -11.71
C ASP A 122 -22.89 -22.65 -12.92
N PRO A 123 -23.41 -23.19 -14.04
CA PRO A 123 -22.57 -23.50 -15.19
C PRO A 123 -22.05 -22.22 -15.81
N LEU A 124 -20.73 -22.07 -15.79
CA LEU A 124 -20.06 -21.10 -16.65
C LEU A 124 -20.50 -21.34 -18.12
N PRO A 125 -20.58 -20.31 -18.98
CA PRO A 125 -21.02 -20.46 -20.37
C PRO A 125 -20.00 -21.30 -21.17
N ALA A 126 -20.28 -22.59 -21.42
CA ALA A 126 -19.40 -23.48 -22.19
C ALA A 126 -20.13 -24.11 -23.39
N ASP A 127 -19.33 -24.57 -24.35
CA ASP A 127 -19.76 -25.42 -25.46
C ASP A 127 -20.12 -26.84 -25.02
N ARG A 128 -19.79 -27.21 -23.78
CA ARG A 128 -19.97 -28.54 -23.18
C ARG A 128 -20.45 -28.45 -21.75
N GLU A 129 -21.25 -29.45 -21.34
CA GLU A 129 -21.62 -29.65 -19.94
C GLU A 129 -20.38 -30.14 -19.15
N MET A 130 -20.07 -29.46 -18.05
CA MET A 130 -18.97 -29.88 -17.17
C MET A 130 -19.43 -30.98 -16.22
N ARG A 131 -18.48 -31.83 -15.85
CA ARG A 131 -18.72 -33.06 -15.10
C ARG A 131 -17.85 -33.17 -13.88
N SER A 132 -16.65 -32.60 -13.83
CA SER A 132 -15.88 -32.51 -12.60
C SER A 132 -15.30 -31.12 -12.42
N GLU A 133 -15.02 -30.78 -11.17
CA GLU A 133 -14.57 -29.46 -10.75
C GLU A 133 -13.55 -29.61 -9.63
N LEU A 134 -12.49 -28.80 -9.69
CA LEU A 134 -11.49 -28.64 -8.64
C LEU A 134 -11.34 -27.14 -8.39
N ALA A 135 -11.82 -26.69 -7.23
CA ALA A 135 -11.77 -25.30 -6.83
C ALA A 135 -10.97 -25.18 -5.52
N VAL A 136 -10.00 -24.26 -5.50
CA VAL A 136 -9.12 -24.01 -4.34
C VAL A 136 -9.17 -22.53 -3.93
N PRO A 137 -9.14 -22.22 -2.63
CA PRO A 137 -9.13 -20.84 -2.17
C PRO A 137 -7.73 -20.24 -2.32
N LEU A 138 -7.68 -18.97 -2.71
CA LEU A 138 -6.45 -18.17 -2.70
C LEU A 138 -6.35 -17.49 -1.33
N LEU A 139 -5.61 -18.11 -0.42
CA LEU A 139 -5.48 -17.66 0.97
C LEU A 139 -4.17 -16.92 1.22
N GLY A 140 -4.28 -15.69 1.68
CA GLY A 140 -3.18 -14.90 2.23
C GLY A 140 -2.83 -15.28 3.67
N ALA A 141 -1.83 -14.56 4.21
CA ALA A 141 -1.40 -14.75 5.59
C ALA A 141 -2.57 -14.58 6.58
N GLY A 142 -2.70 -15.53 7.52
CA GLY A 142 -3.79 -15.53 8.51
C GLY A 142 -5.12 -16.10 8.00
N GLY A 143 -5.16 -16.68 6.80
CA GLY A 143 -6.40 -17.26 6.23
C GLY A 143 -7.31 -16.23 5.56
N ASN A 144 -6.77 -15.04 5.23
CA ASN A 144 -7.53 -14.04 4.49
C ASN A 144 -7.77 -14.51 3.05
N LEU A 145 -9.02 -14.47 2.62
CA LEU A 145 -9.38 -14.79 1.25
C LEU A 145 -8.95 -13.66 0.32
N GLU A 146 -8.29 -14.00 -0.78
CA GLU A 146 -7.97 -13.10 -1.89
C GLU A 146 -8.76 -13.45 -3.15
N GLY A 147 -9.28 -14.67 -3.25
CA GLY A 147 -10.05 -15.15 -4.39
C GLY A 147 -10.23 -16.66 -4.40
N VAL A 148 -10.70 -17.19 -5.51
CA VAL A 148 -10.82 -18.63 -5.78
C VAL A 148 -10.19 -18.92 -7.14
N LEU A 149 -9.51 -20.06 -7.25
CA LEU A 149 -9.03 -20.61 -8.51
C LEU A 149 -9.84 -21.86 -8.80
N ASN A 150 -10.64 -21.80 -9.86
CA ASN A 150 -11.57 -22.84 -10.26
C ASN A 150 -11.13 -23.52 -11.57
N ILE A 151 -11.15 -24.85 -11.60
CA ILE A 151 -10.81 -25.66 -12.77
C ILE A 151 -11.90 -26.71 -13.01
N GLU A 152 -12.39 -26.78 -14.24
CA GLU A 152 -13.49 -27.64 -14.65
C GLU A 152 -13.10 -28.58 -15.80
N SER A 153 -13.84 -29.68 -15.90
CA SER A 153 -13.67 -30.67 -16.97
C SER A 153 -15.00 -31.29 -17.39
N PRO A 154 -15.23 -31.54 -18.69
CA PRO A 154 -16.40 -32.28 -19.17
C PRO A 154 -16.31 -33.79 -18.91
N LEU A 155 -15.19 -34.28 -18.36
CA LEU A 155 -15.02 -35.67 -17.96
C LEU A 155 -15.30 -35.83 -16.45
N PRO A 156 -16.03 -36.86 -16.01
CA PRO A 156 -16.14 -37.17 -14.59
C PRO A 156 -14.78 -37.64 -14.05
N GLY A 157 -14.47 -37.28 -12.80
CA GLY A 157 -13.25 -37.69 -12.11
C GLY A 157 -11.96 -37.29 -12.82
N ALA A 158 -11.95 -36.14 -13.51
CA ALA A 158 -10.78 -35.68 -14.25
C ALA A 158 -9.62 -35.24 -13.34
N PHE A 159 -9.91 -34.91 -12.09
CA PHE A 159 -8.94 -34.43 -11.11
C PHE A 159 -8.79 -35.42 -9.95
N SER A 160 -7.57 -35.56 -9.49
CA SER A 160 -7.16 -36.42 -8.38
C SER A 160 -6.83 -35.61 -7.12
N GLU A 161 -6.63 -36.28 -6.00
CA GLU A 161 -6.14 -35.65 -4.76
C GLU A 161 -4.72 -35.08 -4.94
N ASP A 162 -3.90 -35.68 -5.81
CA ASP A 162 -2.59 -35.13 -6.16
C ASP A 162 -2.73 -33.81 -6.93
N ASP A 163 -3.72 -33.70 -7.83
CA ASP A 163 -4.03 -32.44 -8.53
C ASP A 163 -4.50 -31.37 -7.55
N GLN A 164 -5.33 -31.74 -6.57
CA GLN A 164 -5.75 -30.84 -5.51
C GLN A 164 -4.55 -30.31 -4.70
N HIS A 165 -3.68 -31.20 -4.22
CA HIS A 165 -2.49 -30.78 -3.46
C HIS A 165 -1.55 -29.89 -4.28
N LEU A 166 -1.38 -30.19 -5.57
CA LEU A 166 -0.59 -29.37 -6.49
C LEU A 166 -1.19 -27.97 -6.65
N LEU A 167 -2.51 -27.90 -6.85
CA LEU A 167 -3.21 -26.64 -7.07
C LEU A 167 -3.28 -25.79 -5.79
N GLU A 168 -3.46 -26.39 -4.62
CA GLU A 168 -3.38 -25.70 -3.31
C GLU A 168 -1.99 -25.12 -3.04
N ALA A 169 -0.93 -25.90 -3.32
CA ALA A 169 0.44 -25.43 -3.18
C ALA A 169 0.74 -24.26 -4.13
N PHE A 170 0.24 -24.36 -5.37
CA PHE A 170 0.33 -23.28 -6.35
C PHE A 170 -0.48 -22.05 -5.93
N ALA A 171 -1.71 -22.21 -5.46
CA ALA A 171 -2.58 -21.12 -4.98
C ALA A 171 -1.90 -20.31 -3.87
N THR A 172 -1.22 -20.98 -2.94
CA THR A 172 -0.43 -20.31 -1.89
C THR A 172 0.66 -19.41 -2.49
N GLN A 173 1.37 -19.86 -3.52
CA GLN A 173 2.40 -19.06 -4.18
C GLN A 173 1.81 -17.95 -5.06
N ALA A 174 0.70 -18.23 -5.75
CA ALA A 174 0.00 -17.26 -6.58
C ALA A 174 -0.45 -16.05 -5.75
N VAL A 175 -0.95 -16.27 -4.53
CA VAL A 175 -1.30 -15.18 -3.60
C VAL A 175 -0.09 -14.31 -3.26
N VAL A 176 1.07 -14.93 -2.98
CA VAL A 176 2.30 -14.17 -2.67
C VAL A 176 2.71 -13.32 -3.88
N ALA A 177 2.72 -13.89 -5.07
CA ALA A 177 3.07 -13.17 -6.28
C ALA A 177 2.10 -12.01 -6.55
N LEU A 178 0.78 -12.22 -6.42
CA LEU A 178 -0.25 -11.18 -6.54
C LEU A 178 -0.03 -10.03 -5.57
N GLN A 179 0.27 -10.39 -4.32
CA GLN A 179 0.53 -9.45 -3.24
C GLN A 179 1.79 -8.60 -3.48
N GLU A 180 2.86 -9.21 -3.99
CA GLU A 180 4.09 -8.49 -4.36
C GLU A 180 3.88 -7.60 -5.58
N MET A 181 3.14 -8.08 -6.57
CA MET A 181 2.80 -7.33 -7.77
C MET A 181 1.98 -6.06 -7.49
N ARG A 182 0.93 -6.19 -6.67
CA ARG A 182 0.14 -5.04 -6.22
C ARG A 182 0.97 -4.02 -5.44
N LEU A 183 1.89 -4.51 -4.61
CA LEU A 183 2.81 -3.65 -3.86
C LEU A 183 3.78 -2.93 -4.81
N LEU A 184 4.36 -3.63 -5.78
CA LEU A 184 5.28 -3.06 -6.75
C LEU A 184 4.60 -1.94 -7.55
N ASP A 185 3.40 -2.21 -8.07
CA ASP A 185 2.59 -1.23 -8.81
C ASP A 185 2.33 0.05 -8.00
N ALA A 186 1.91 -0.10 -6.74
CA ALA A 186 1.71 1.02 -5.85
C ALA A 186 3.00 1.82 -5.62
N THR A 187 4.12 1.13 -5.36
CA THR A 187 5.41 1.82 -5.18
C THR A 187 5.90 2.56 -6.42
N GLN A 188 5.67 2.03 -7.62
CA GLN A 188 6.01 2.69 -8.88
C GLN A 188 5.17 3.95 -9.09
N LYS A 189 3.86 3.87 -8.87
CA LYS A 189 2.96 5.04 -8.93
C LYS A 189 3.42 6.17 -8.01
N PHE A 190 3.90 5.86 -6.80
CA PHE A 190 4.45 6.89 -5.93
C PHE A 190 5.73 7.51 -6.49
N ALA A 191 6.65 6.70 -7.03
CA ALA A 191 7.89 7.20 -7.59
C ALA A 191 7.64 8.16 -8.77
N GLU A 192 6.67 7.87 -9.63
CA GLU A 192 6.27 8.74 -10.75
C GLU A 192 5.72 10.09 -10.29
N VAL A 193 4.89 10.06 -9.25
CA VAL A 193 4.18 11.23 -8.74
C VAL A 193 5.07 12.09 -7.83
N LEU A 194 6.03 11.47 -7.12
CA LEU A 194 6.93 12.13 -6.14
C LEU A 194 7.67 13.34 -6.72
N LEU A 195 8.01 13.33 -8.01
CA LEU A 195 8.78 14.41 -8.66
C LEU A 195 7.92 15.58 -9.13
N LYS A 196 6.60 15.41 -9.24
CA LYS A 196 5.72 16.36 -9.95
C LYS A 196 4.57 16.89 -9.10
N ALA A 197 4.12 16.12 -8.12
CA ALA A 197 2.99 16.49 -7.28
C ALA A 197 3.36 17.50 -6.20
N GLU A 198 2.36 18.17 -5.65
CA GLU A 198 2.49 18.88 -4.38
C GLU A 198 2.46 17.89 -3.21
N LYS A 199 2.96 18.32 -2.03
CA LYS A 199 3.04 17.47 -0.83
C LYS A 199 1.70 16.80 -0.51
N ASP A 200 0.62 17.58 -0.49
CA ASP A 200 -0.70 17.10 -0.06
C ASP A 200 -1.29 16.11 -1.06
N GLU A 201 -1.06 16.31 -2.37
CA GLU A 201 -1.50 15.38 -3.43
C GLU A 201 -0.79 14.02 -3.30
N LEU A 202 0.51 14.02 -3.03
CA LEU A 202 1.25 12.78 -2.83
C LEU A 202 0.79 12.04 -1.56
N LEU A 203 0.60 12.77 -0.45
CA LEU A 203 0.12 12.16 0.79
C LEU A 203 -1.29 11.59 0.62
N GLN A 204 -2.15 12.27 -0.15
CA GLN A 204 -3.49 11.76 -0.47
C GLN A 204 -3.40 10.49 -1.31
N LEU A 205 -2.56 10.47 -2.36
CA LEU A 205 -2.35 9.28 -3.18
C LEU A 205 -1.85 8.09 -2.34
N ILE A 206 -0.94 8.33 -1.38
CA ILE A 206 -0.45 7.27 -0.47
C ILE A 206 -1.59 6.71 0.38
N ILE A 207 -2.45 7.57 0.91
CA ILE A 207 -3.60 7.13 1.71
C ILE A 207 -4.57 6.34 0.84
N ASP A 208 -4.94 6.85 -0.34
CA ASP A 208 -5.92 6.22 -1.22
C ASP A 208 -5.45 4.83 -1.65
N GLN A 209 -4.19 4.69 -2.09
CA GLN A 209 -3.64 3.38 -2.42
C GLN A 209 -3.54 2.44 -1.22
N ALA A 210 -3.20 2.97 -0.04
CA ALA A 210 -3.17 2.16 1.18
C ALA A 210 -4.57 1.63 1.53
N CYS A 211 -5.60 2.48 1.41
CA CYS A 211 -7.00 2.14 1.60
C CYS A 211 -7.46 1.10 0.58
N ASP A 212 -7.18 1.29 -0.70
CA ASP A 212 -7.58 0.39 -1.78
C ASP A 212 -6.94 -1.00 -1.62
N LEU A 213 -5.62 -1.03 -1.42
CA LEU A 213 -4.87 -2.29 -1.34
C LEU A 213 -5.22 -3.10 -0.09
N ILE A 214 -5.41 -2.44 1.05
CA ILE A 214 -5.79 -3.09 2.32
C ILE A 214 -7.31 -3.27 2.38
N ASN A 215 -8.05 -2.71 1.43
CA ASN A 215 -9.49 -2.65 1.32
C ASN A 215 -10.18 -2.17 2.61
N VAL A 216 -9.90 -0.91 2.96
CA VAL A 216 -10.48 -0.20 4.10
C VAL A 216 -10.94 1.18 3.68
N SER A 217 -11.94 1.73 4.37
CA SER A 217 -12.66 2.91 3.90
C SER A 217 -12.05 4.23 4.37
N GLY A 218 -11.07 4.20 5.28
CA GLY A 218 -10.52 5.41 5.88
C GLY A 218 -9.02 5.35 6.13
N GLY A 219 -8.37 6.50 5.99
CA GLY A 219 -6.94 6.62 6.27
C GLY A 219 -6.54 8.04 6.67
N SER A 220 -5.46 8.16 7.43
CA SER A 220 -4.89 9.44 7.84
C SER A 220 -3.37 9.40 8.00
N ILE A 221 -2.74 10.56 7.83
CA ILE A 221 -1.32 10.79 8.08
C ILE A 221 -1.17 11.91 9.09
N TRP A 222 -0.48 11.61 10.19
CA TRP A 222 -0.19 12.53 11.28
C TRP A 222 1.31 12.78 11.37
N THR A 223 1.72 14.03 11.62
CA THR A 223 3.13 14.38 11.86
C THR A 223 3.34 15.01 13.23
N ILE A 224 4.54 14.86 13.78
CA ILE A 224 4.88 15.39 15.10
C ILE A 224 5.31 16.85 14.98
N VAL A 225 4.68 17.72 15.79
CA VAL A 225 5.06 19.12 15.95
C VAL A 225 5.17 19.43 17.43
N GLY A 226 6.40 19.43 17.95
CA GLY A 226 6.64 19.62 19.40
C GLY A 226 6.06 18.46 20.21
N SER A 227 5.12 18.76 21.10
CA SER A 227 4.41 17.78 21.94
C SER A 227 3.07 17.33 21.37
N GLU A 228 2.75 17.72 20.14
CA GLU A 228 1.48 17.42 19.47
C GLU A 228 1.70 16.55 18.23
N VAL A 229 0.65 15.82 17.83
CA VAL A 229 0.52 15.26 16.49
C VAL A 229 -0.47 16.10 15.70
N VAL A 230 -0.12 16.41 14.45
CA VAL A 230 -0.89 17.28 13.56
C VAL A 230 -1.31 16.49 12.33
N LEU A 231 -2.61 16.51 12.02
CA LEU A 231 -3.16 15.83 10.85
C LEU A 231 -2.69 16.55 9.58
N GLN A 232 -1.91 15.86 8.75
CA GLN A 232 -1.45 16.36 7.46
C GLN A 232 -2.48 16.07 6.37
N GLN A 233 -2.96 14.83 6.28
CA GLN A 233 -3.87 14.37 5.25
C GLN A 233 -4.79 13.27 5.77
N ALA A 234 -6.02 13.19 5.25
CA ALA A 234 -6.94 12.11 5.55
C ALA A 234 -7.99 11.94 4.45
N THR A 235 -8.58 10.75 4.37
CA THR A 235 -9.82 10.52 3.62
C THR A 235 -10.98 11.35 4.23
N PRO A 236 -12.13 11.48 3.54
CA PRO A 236 -13.34 12.04 4.16
C PRO A 236 -13.73 11.31 5.47
N GLY A 237 -14.42 12.01 6.37
CA GLY A 237 -14.90 11.45 7.65
C GLY A 237 -14.11 11.85 8.90
N PHE A 238 -13.15 12.78 8.78
CA PHE A 238 -12.38 13.35 9.88
C PHE A 238 -12.83 14.79 10.17
N LYS A 239 -13.03 15.11 11.45
CA LYS A 239 -13.43 16.47 11.89
C LYS A 239 -12.25 17.43 11.79
N ARG A 240 -12.55 18.73 11.67
CA ARG A 240 -11.57 19.81 11.38
C ARG A 240 -10.51 20.04 12.44
N ASP A 241 -10.60 19.47 13.65
CA ASP A 241 -9.57 19.68 14.65
C ASP A 241 -8.34 18.81 14.33
N ARG A 242 -7.30 19.45 13.80
CA ARG A 242 -6.14 18.79 13.18
C ARG A 242 -5.02 18.53 14.17
N ARG A 243 -5.27 18.50 15.48
CA ARG A 243 -4.22 18.35 16.50
C ARG A 243 -4.65 17.46 17.67
N ALA A 244 -3.71 16.67 18.17
CA ALA A 244 -3.88 15.90 19.40
C ALA A 244 -2.57 15.84 20.19
N SER A 245 -2.65 15.53 21.49
CA SER A 245 -1.47 15.28 22.31
C SER A 245 -0.66 14.10 21.75
N LEU A 246 0.66 14.25 21.64
CA LEU A 246 1.53 13.10 21.36
C LEU A 246 1.60 12.17 22.56
N GLU A 247 1.60 12.71 23.79
CA GLU A 247 1.59 11.93 25.01
C GLU A 247 0.28 11.14 25.13
N GLY A 248 0.37 9.85 25.47
CA GLY A 248 -0.79 8.96 25.53
C GLY A 248 -1.36 8.51 24.18
N SER A 249 -0.86 9.01 23.05
CA SER A 249 -1.39 8.65 21.73
C SER A 249 -0.95 7.28 21.22
N VAL A 250 -1.77 6.69 20.34
CA VAL A 250 -1.40 5.49 19.57
C VAL A 250 -0.17 5.74 18.69
N THR A 251 -0.02 6.95 18.14
CA THR A 251 1.16 7.36 17.37
C THR A 251 2.44 7.22 18.19
N LYS A 252 2.46 7.71 19.44
CA LYS A 252 3.62 7.57 20.32
C LYS A 252 3.94 6.11 20.61
N GLN A 253 2.92 5.29 20.87
CA GLN A 253 3.12 3.86 21.10
C GLN A 253 3.71 3.16 19.87
N ALA A 254 3.17 3.42 18.68
CA ALA A 254 3.66 2.83 17.44
C ALA A 254 5.13 3.18 17.19
N ILE A 255 5.51 4.42 17.47
CA ILE A 255 6.90 4.92 17.37
C ILE A 255 7.81 4.20 18.39
N GLN A 256 7.41 4.14 19.66
CA GLN A 256 8.20 3.49 20.72
C GLN A 256 8.43 2.01 20.43
N GLN A 257 7.41 1.33 19.90
CA GLN A 257 7.51 -0.09 19.56
C GLN A 257 8.13 -0.33 18.17
N ARG A 258 8.30 0.72 17.36
CA ARG A 258 8.75 0.66 15.95
C ARG A 258 8.03 -0.41 15.13
N ARG A 259 6.73 -0.62 15.38
CA ARG A 259 5.91 -1.65 14.74
C ARG A 259 4.45 -1.19 14.63
N PRO A 260 3.65 -1.81 13.73
CA PRO A 260 2.22 -1.56 13.65
C PRO A 260 1.51 -1.81 14.98
N VAL A 261 0.57 -0.94 15.34
CA VAL A 261 -0.34 -1.10 16.47
C VAL A 261 -1.74 -1.31 15.91
N ILE A 262 -2.38 -2.42 16.31
CA ILE A 262 -3.74 -2.77 15.90
C ILE A 262 -4.71 -2.46 17.04
N ILE A 263 -5.85 -1.88 16.68
CA ILE A 263 -6.95 -1.54 17.58
C ILE A 263 -8.21 -2.18 17.02
N ASN A 264 -8.82 -3.06 17.81
CA ASN A 264 -9.99 -3.85 17.36
C ASN A 264 -11.33 -3.13 17.58
N ASP A 265 -11.39 -2.27 18.61
CA ASP A 265 -12.54 -1.41 18.90
C ASP A 265 -12.05 -0.04 19.38
N ILE A 266 -11.96 0.93 18.47
CA ILE A 266 -11.48 2.29 18.73
C ILE A 266 -12.31 2.96 19.84
N ARG A 267 -13.60 2.65 19.93
CA ARG A 267 -14.52 3.28 20.89
C ARG A 267 -14.27 2.87 22.34
N LYS A 268 -13.55 1.76 22.53
CA LYS A 268 -13.19 1.20 23.85
C LYS A 268 -11.74 1.47 24.22
N ASP A 269 -11.04 2.24 23.39
CA ASP A 269 -9.62 2.48 23.55
C ASP A 269 -9.39 3.89 24.08
N ASP A 270 -8.91 3.99 25.32
CA ASP A 270 -8.70 5.27 26.02
C ASP A 270 -7.76 6.22 25.27
N ARG A 271 -6.92 5.71 24.36
CA ARG A 271 -6.02 6.52 23.52
C ARG A 271 -6.76 7.30 22.43
N PHE A 272 -8.05 7.03 22.25
CA PHE A 272 -8.99 7.77 21.41
C PHE A 272 -10.04 8.50 22.26
N GLU A 273 -9.71 8.91 23.49
CA GLU A 273 -10.57 9.78 24.30
C GLU A 273 -11.02 11.00 23.48
N GLY A 274 -12.33 11.27 23.45
CA GLY A 274 -12.90 12.26 22.54
C GLY A 274 -13.13 11.75 21.11
N TYR A 275 -13.20 10.44 20.87
CA TYR A 275 -13.45 9.82 19.56
C TYR A 275 -14.46 10.58 18.67
N SER A 276 -15.61 10.96 19.24
CA SER A 276 -16.67 11.67 18.52
C SER A 276 -16.33 13.10 18.12
N THR A 277 -15.28 13.72 18.67
CA THR A 277 -14.75 15.03 18.24
C THR A 277 -13.72 14.91 17.14
N ILE A 278 -13.17 13.71 16.91
CA ILE A 278 -12.13 13.43 15.91
C ILE A 278 -12.76 12.88 14.62
N PHE A 279 -13.79 12.04 14.75
CA PHE A 279 -14.41 11.35 13.61
C PHE A 279 -15.86 11.75 13.39
N GLU A 280 -16.25 11.88 12.13
CA GLU A 280 -17.66 12.02 11.70
C GLU A 280 -18.29 10.66 11.40
N GLN A 281 -17.46 9.67 11.08
CA GLN A 281 -17.87 8.29 10.79
C GLN A 281 -17.61 7.35 11.96
N GLU A 282 -18.35 6.25 12.02
CA GLU A 282 -18.16 5.18 13.02
C GLU A 282 -17.07 4.18 12.56
N TRP A 283 -15.81 4.60 12.65
CA TRP A 283 -14.66 3.71 12.59
C TRP A 283 -14.62 2.79 13.81
N LEU A 284 -14.43 1.51 13.55
CA LEU A 284 -14.44 0.48 14.57
C LEU A 284 -13.06 -0.09 14.84
N SER A 285 -12.26 -0.34 13.80
CA SER A 285 -10.90 -0.85 13.95
C SER A 285 -9.88 0.04 13.24
N ALA A 286 -8.66 0.04 13.75
CA ALA A 286 -7.55 0.80 13.20
C ALA A 286 -6.24 0.02 13.16
N MET A 287 -5.43 0.28 12.14
CA MET A 287 -4.03 -0.09 12.07
C MET A 287 -3.19 1.19 11.97
N VAL A 288 -2.33 1.41 12.97
CA VAL A 288 -1.46 2.59 13.06
C VAL A 288 0.00 2.17 12.90
N VAL A 289 0.69 2.79 11.96
CA VAL A 289 2.08 2.48 11.59
C VAL A 289 2.93 3.74 11.74
N PRO A 290 4.12 3.66 12.38
CA PRO A 290 4.95 4.83 12.56
C PRO A 290 5.63 5.24 11.24
N LEU A 291 5.75 6.56 11.01
CA LEU A 291 6.55 7.14 9.93
C LEU A 291 7.99 7.27 10.39
N LEU A 292 8.81 6.30 10.00
CA LEU A 292 10.21 6.21 10.38
C LEU A 292 11.09 6.40 9.15
N LEU A 293 12.17 7.16 9.31
CA LEU A 293 13.21 7.26 8.31
C LEU A 293 14.11 6.00 8.34
N PRO A 294 14.84 5.71 7.24
CA PRO A 294 15.75 4.56 7.18
C PRO A 294 16.84 4.59 8.25
N ASP A 295 17.34 5.79 8.56
CA ASP A 295 18.27 6.01 9.67
C ASP A 295 17.54 5.82 11.02
N ARG A 296 18.05 4.89 11.84
CA ARG A 296 17.43 4.56 13.13
C ARG A 296 17.55 5.68 14.15
N GLU A 297 18.57 6.52 14.04
CA GLU A 297 18.81 7.67 14.92
C GLU A 297 18.00 8.90 14.49
N ALA A 298 17.45 8.90 13.26
CA ALA A 298 16.61 9.98 12.79
C ALA A 298 15.32 10.08 13.61
N LYS A 299 14.89 11.32 13.83
CA LYS A 299 13.66 11.61 14.58
C LYS A 299 12.46 11.00 13.84
N PRO A 300 11.54 10.33 14.56
CA PRO A 300 10.31 9.83 13.97
C PRO A 300 9.46 11.01 13.50
N LEU A 301 8.82 10.87 12.34
CA LEU A 301 8.06 11.95 11.71
C LEU A 301 6.59 11.96 12.15
N GLY A 302 6.04 10.81 12.55
CA GLY A 302 4.64 10.68 12.96
C GLY A 302 4.07 9.29 12.71
N SER A 303 2.85 9.20 12.17
CA SER A 303 2.19 7.93 11.84
C SER A 303 1.31 8.03 10.60
N ILE A 304 1.11 6.89 9.94
CA ILE A 304 0.01 6.64 9.00
C ILE A 304 -0.95 5.67 9.66
N SER A 305 -2.25 5.93 9.53
CA SER A 305 -3.31 5.15 10.15
C SER A 305 -4.35 4.76 9.11
N LEU A 306 -4.84 3.54 9.19
CA LEU A 306 -5.92 3.01 8.37
C LEU A 306 -7.07 2.55 9.25
N TYR A 307 -8.31 2.75 8.80
CA TYR A 307 -9.53 2.59 9.59
C TYR A 307 -10.58 1.80 8.82
N ALA A 308 -11.28 0.90 9.51
CA ALA A 308 -12.42 0.17 8.98
C ALA A 308 -13.67 0.40 9.83
N THR A 309 -14.83 0.42 9.19
CA THR A 309 -16.16 0.57 9.83
C THR A 309 -16.66 -0.72 10.47
N ALA A 310 -15.95 -1.83 10.26
CA ALA A 310 -16.21 -3.14 10.86
C ALA A 310 -15.01 -3.61 11.69
N PRO A 311 -15.18 -4.59 12.61
CA PRO A 311 -14.04 -5.25 13.23
C PRO A 311 -13.21 -5.92 12.14
N ARG A 312 -11.90 -5.69 12.15
CA ARG A 312 -10.99 -6.24 11.14
C ARG A 312 -9.76 -6.83 11.80
N ASP A 313 -9.42 -8.06 11.41
CA ASP A 313 -8.12 -8.63 11.70
C ASP A 313 -7.16 -8.28 10.55
N PHE A 314 -6.27 -7.33 10.80
CA PHE A 314 -5.25 -6.93 9.82
C PHE A 314 -4.19 -8.03 9.72
N SER A 315 -4.05 -8.61 8.53
CA SER A 315 -3.12 -9.68 8.22
C SER A 315 -1.66 -9.27 8.33
N GLY A 316 -0.78 -10.27 8.29
CA GLY A 316 0.66 -10.04 8.15
C GLY A 316 1.02 -9.29 6.85
N TRP A 317 0.24 -9.45 5.78
CA TRP A 317 0.44 -8.71 4.55
C TRP A 317 0.00 -7.26 4.68
N ASP A 318 -1.19 -6.98 5.25
CA ASP A 318 -1.67 -5.61 5.48
C ASP A 318 -0.65 -4.79 6.27
N LYS A 319 -0.08 -5.39 7.33
CA LYS A 319 0.98 -4.80 8.15
C LYS A 319 2.23 -4.49 7.34
N LYS A 320 2.73 -5.46 6.56
CA LYS A 320 3.94 -5.29 5.73
C LYS A 320 3.73 -4.21 4.68
N LEU A 321 2.57 -4.21 4.03
CA LEU A 321 2.21 -3.24 3.01
C LEU A 321 2.21 -1.83 3.59
N LEU A 322 1.44 -1.59 4.66
CA LEU A 322 1.36 -0.25 5.24
C LEU A 322 2.71 0.24 5.79
N VAL A 323 3.56 -0.65 6.31
CA VAL A 323 4.94 -0.30 6.70
C VAL A 323 5.77 0.17 5.51
N ARG A 324 5.66 -0.47 4.33
CA ARG A 324 6.37 -0.01 3.14
C ARG A 324 5.84 1.33 2.65
N LEU A 325 4.54 1.53 2.66
CA LEU A 325 3.92 2.81 2.31
C LEU A 325 4.32 3.92 3.29
N ALA A 326 4.35 3.62 4.58
CA ALA A 326 4.81 4.52 5.64
C ALA A 326 6.26 4.98 5.42
N ASN A 327 7.16 4.08 4.99
CA ASN A 327 8.54 4.44 4.69
C ASN A 327 8.64 5.41 3.50
N HIS A 328 7.86 5.19 2.44
CA HIS A 328 7.81 6.12 1.30
C HIS A 328 7.23 7.48 1.72
N ALA A 329 6.16 7.49 2.51
CA ALA A 329 5.58 8.71 3.06
C ALA A 329 6.59 9.48 3.92
N ALA A 330 7.35 8.78 4.78
CA ALA A 330 8.37 9.40 5.62
C ALA A 330 9.46 10.08 4.79
N ILE A 331 9.98 9.39 3.75
CA ILE A 331 10.98 9.95 2.84
C ILE A 331 10.41 11.16 2.08
N ALA A 332 9.18 11.05 1.58
CA ALA A 332 8.53 12.13 0.87
C ALA A 332 8.36 13.38 1.75
N ILE A 333 7.84 13.21 2.97
CA ILE A 333 7.67 14.30 3.94
C ILE A 333 9.02 14.97 4.23
N GLN A 334 10.08 14.20 4.48
CA GLN A 334 11.42 14.73 4.69
C GLN A 334 11.93 15.52 3.49
N ASN A 335 11.72 15.01 2.27
CA ASN A 335 12.15 15.69 1.05
C ASN A 335 11.41 17.02 0.86
N TYR A 336 10.09 17.06 1.05
CA TYR A 336 9.33 18.31 0.97
C TYR A 336 9.74 19.32 2.04
N GLU A 337 10.00 18.86 3.26
CA GLU A 337 10.50 19.74 4.33
C GLU A 337 11.88 20.31 3.99
N ALA A 338 12.79 19.51 3.44
CA ALA A 338 14.10 19.96 3.00
C ALA A 338 14.01 20.99 1.86
N VAL A 339 13.19 20.72 0.83
CA VAL A 339 12.95 21.67 -0.27
C VAL A 339 12.28 22.94 0.23
N ALA A 340 11.31 22.85 1.15
CA ALA A 340 10.68 24.03 1.75
C ALA A 340 11.69 24.86 2.56
N GLN A 341 12.66 24.24 3.23
CA GLN A 341 13.73 24.96 3.92
C GLN A 341 14.66 25.69 2.95
N LEU A 342 14.95 25.12 1.78
CA LEU A 342 15.71 25.78 0.71
C LEU A 342 14.94 26.95 0.08
N LYS A 343 13.61 26.79 -0.10
CA LYS A 343 12.72 27.80 -0.68
C LYS A 343 12.22 28.85 0.32
N ARG A 344 12.53 28.73 1.61
CA ARG A 344 12.13 29.74 2.61
C ARG A 344 12.73 31.08 2.19
N PRO A 345 11.92 32.12 1.95
CA PRO A 345 12.46 33.45 1.69
C PRO A 345 13.36 33.81 2.85
N MET A 346 14.58 34.28 2.54
CA MET A 346 15.53 34.74 3.54
C MET A 346 14.78 35.76 4.41
N ASN A 347 14.40 35.37 5.64
CA ASN A 347 13.51 36.15 6.51
C ASN A 347 14.33 37.26 7.19
N LEU A 348 14.98 38.05 6.35
CA LEU A 348 15.77 39.21 6.68
C LEU A 348 14.79 40.36 6.87
N SER A 349 14.98 41.11 7.95
CA SER A 349 14.32 42.40 8.10
C SER A 349 14.73 43.31 6.93
N PRO A 350 13.94 44.35 6.61
CA PRO A 350 14.32 45.35 5.60
C PRO A 350 15.75 45.88 5.82
N ARG A 351 16.15 46.05 7.09
CA ARG A 351 17.49 46.50 7.45
C ARG A 351 18.59 45.47 7.21
N GLU A 352 18.33 44.20 7.47
CA GLU A 352 19.27 43.12 7.14
C GLU A 352 19.37 42.89 5.63
N GLN A 353 18.28 43.12 4.88
CA GLN A 353 18.30 43.07 3.43
C GLN A 353 19.18 44.17 2.82
N GLU A 354 19.09 45.40 3.34
CA GLU A 354 19.99 46.50 2.97
C GLU A 354 21.46 46.17 3.26
N VAL A 355 21.74 45.65 4.46
CA VAL A 355 23.10 45.24 4.85
C VAL A 355 23.60 44.11 3.95
N LEU A 356 22.77 43.13 3.61
CA LEU A 356 23.14 42.04 2.69
C LEU A 356 23.47 42.56 1.29
N ASN A 357 22.70 43.52 0.76
CA ASN A 357 23.01 44.14 -0.54
C ASN A 357 24.37 44.85 -0.54
N LEU A 358 24.72 45.53 0.56
CA LEU A 358 26.04 46.17 0.71
C LEU A 358 27.16 45.13 0.89
N LEU A 359 26.86 43.98 1.53
CA LEU A 359 27.81 42.87 1.60
C LEU A 359 28.13 42.32 0.20
N ILE A 360 27.11 42.13 -0.64
CA ILE A 360 27.22 41.68 -2.03
C ILE A 360 28.02 42.69 -2.87
N ALA A 361 27.83 43.98 -2.64
CA ALA A 361 28.60 45.05 -3.28
C ALA A 361 30.06 45.16 -2.79
N GLY A 362 30.48 44.31 -1.83
CA GLY A 362 31.86 44.23 -1.37
C GLY A 362 32.24 45.18 -0.23
N LEU A 363 31.29 45.93 0.35
CA LEU A 363 31.58 46.94 1.36
C LEU A 363 31.96 46.33 2.72
N THR A 364 33.03 46.83 3.33
CA THR A 364 33.45 46.46 4.68
C THR A 364 32.43 46.91 5.75
N ASN A 365 32.51 46.35 6.95
CA ASN A 365 31.61 46.74 8.05
C ASN A 365 31.70 48.24 8.42
N LYS A 366 32.84 48.88 8.12
CA LYS A 366 33.02 50.33 8.31
C LYS A 366 32.23 51.12 7.26
N GLU A 367 32.36 50.75 5.99
CA GLU A 367 31.64 51.38 4.88
C GLU A 367 30.13 51.14 4.97
N ILE A 368 29.70 49.96 5.41
CA ILE A 368 28.29 49.66 5.69
C ILE A 368 27.76 50.57 6.82
N ALA A 369 28.55 50.77 7.87
CA ALA A 369 28.16 51.63 8.99
C ALA A 369 28.00 53.09 8.55
N GLU A 370 28.91 53.58 7.70
CA GLU A 370 28.85 54.91 7.09
C GLU A 370 27.65 55.04 6.15
N ALA A 371 27.45 54.09 5.22
CA ALA A 371 26.35 54.11 4.25
C ALA A 371 24.97 54.08 4.89
N LEU A 372 24.84 53.42 6.04
CA LEU A 372 23.58 53.25 6.75
C LEU A 372 23.40 54.23 7.93
N THR A 373 24.38 55.12 8.18
CA THR A 373 24.41 56.06 9.32
C THR A 373 24.22 55.37 10.67
N VAL A 374 24.95 54.28 10.90
CA VAL A 374 24.94 53.51 12.16
C VAL A 374 26.36 53.32 12.69
N THR A 375 26.50 52.81 13.91
CA THR A 375 27.83 52.47 14.44
C THR A 375 28.40 51.20 13.78
N ILE A 376 29.73 51.07 13.73
CA ILE A 376 30.40 49.84 13.24
C ILE A 376 29.95 48.60 14.02
N ASN A 377 29.69 48.74 15.32
CA ASN A 377 29.18 47.64 16.15
C ASN A 377 27.74 47.24 15.76
N THR A 378 26.90 48.21 15.40
CA THR A 378 25.55 47.94 14.88
C THR A 378 25.61 47.21 13.53
N ALA A 379 26.48 47.66 12.62
CA ALA A 379 26.71 46.97 11.35
C ALA A 379 27.20 45.52 11.56
N LYS A 380 28.18 45.30 12.46
CA LYS A 380 28.65 43.96 12.85
C LYS A 380 27.52 43.09 13.38
N LYS A 381 26.63 43.63 14.23
CA LYS A 381 25.47 42.88 14.76
C LYS A 381 24.51 42.46 13.65
N HIS A 382 24.22 43.34 12.68
CA HIS A 382 23.38 42.97 11.53
C HIS A 382 24.04 41.91 10.66
N VAL A 383 25.35 42.02 10.38
CA VAL A 383 26.11 41.01 9.63
C VAL A 383 26.08 39.65 10.35
N GLN A 384 26.28 39.63 11.67
CA GLN A 384 26.19 38.40 12.45
C GLN A 384 24.76 37.82 12.45
N GLY A 385 23.74 38.67 12.55
CA GLY A 385 22.33 38.27 12.44
C GLY A 385 22.03 37.64 11.08
N ILE A 386 22.56 38.21 10.00
CA ILE A 386 22.48 37.66 8.64
C ILE A 386 23.17 36.29 8.58
N TYR A 387 24.38 36.14 9.12
CA TYR A 387 25.09 34.86 9.13
C TYR A 387 24.29 33.76 9.83
N THR A 388 23.73 34.06 11.00
CA THR A 388 22.86 33.14 11.74
C THR A 388 21.60 32.80 10.94
N LYS A 389 20.94 33.79 10.33
CA LYS A 389 19.72 33.58 9.54
C LYS A 389 19.95 32.85 8.21
N LEU A 390 21.12 33.03 7.60
CA LEU A 390 21.52 32.35 6.38
C LEU A 390 22.20 31.01 6.65
N ASN A 391 22.46 30.66 7.91
CA ASN A 391 23.21 29.47 8.33
C ASN A 391 24.58 29.36 7.63
N VAL A 392 25.36 30.44 7.71
CA VAL A 392 26.72 30.54 7.15
C VAL A 392 27.67 31.10 8.20
N ASP A 393 28.96 30.80 8.07
CA ASP A 393 30.00 31.19 9.02
C ASP A 393 30.92 32.30 8.50
N SER A 394 30.80 32.65 7.21
CA SER A 394 31.70 33.56 6.55
C SER A 394 30.98 34.53 5.60
N ARG A 395 31.63 35.66 5.35
CA ARG A 395 31.18 36.68 4.41
C ARG A 395 31.03 36.12 3.00
N ALA A 396 32.00 35.33 2.55
CA ALA A 396 32.00 34.74 1.22
C ALA A 396 30.80 33.80 1.04
N ALA A 397 30.53 32.94 2.03
CA ALA A 397 29.37 32.04 2.02
C ALA A 397 28.04 32.82 2.02
N ALA A 398 27.93 33.90 2.80
CA ALA A 398 26.74 34.76 2.81
C ALA A 398 26.46 35.40 1.44
N VAL A 399 27.50 35.88 0.76
CA VAL A 399 27.40 36.49 -0.58
C VAL A 399 27.08 35.44 -1.65
N ALA A 400 27.73 34.27 -1.62
CA ALA A 400 27.47 33.19 -2.57
C ALA A 400 26.01 32.72 -2.50
N LYS A 401 25.50 32.50 -1.29
CA LYS A 401 24.12 32.09 -1.03
C LYS A 401 23.09 33.12 -1.50
N ALA A 402 23.38 34.41 -1.32
CA ALA A 402 22.50 35.48 -1.77
C ALA A 402 22.47 35.66 -3.30
N LEU A 403 23.55 35.28 -4.00
CA LEU A 403 23.66 35.36 -5.46
C LEU A 403 23.13 34.11 -6.18
N GLY A 404 22.60 33.11 -5.46
CA GLY A 404 22.09 31.87 -6.04
C GLY A 404 23.16 31.03 -6.73
N ARG A 405 24.43 31.21 -6.37
CA ARG A 405 25.56 30.42 -6.87
C ARG A 405 25.91 29.39 -5.81
N GLU A 406 25.26 28.23 -5.87
CA GLU A 406 25.76 26.98 -5.26
C GLU A 406 26.63 26.22 -6.26
#